data_AF-A0A077X8S7-F1
#
_entry.id   AF-A0A077X8S7-F1
#
_cell.length_a   1.000
_cell.length_b   1.000
_cell.length_c   1.000
_cell.angle_alpha   90.00
_cell.angle_beta   90.00
_cell.angle_gamma   90.00
#
_symmetry.space_group_name_H-M   'P 1'
#
loop_
_entity.id
_entity.type
_entity.pdbx_description
1 polymer ?
#
loop_
_entity_poly.entity_id
_entity_poly.type
_entity_poly.pdbx_seq_one_letter_code
_entity_poly.pdbx_strand_id
1 'polypeptide(L)'
;KNISTVEYIIIWLSYKLNQKTYDEIKNLNDFYEAHIKNNTHYINCKQGGVNCSDSLKKNIGYKNYKEIINGRKGLLNTNFEYMSKFYDAFKPLCNVYTELGGRNTISEKSLENAKNFVEKYKELNEDSIISGDSSYKQVLSTLLNDYNNLTIFCDSNGIDCNKILSLIPTETEESDMLSSEEICYVTPPSLSIVKKLILALLIFSVISIFFGIFLLSTN
;
A
#
# COMPACT_ATOMS: atom_id res chain seq x y z
N LYS A 1 15.13 1.64 -4.85
CA LYS A 1 14.47 1.00 -3.68
C LYS A 1 12.97 1.09 -3.93
N ASN A 2 12.19 0.02 -3.71
CA ASN A 2 10.77 0.01 -4.07
C ASN A 2 9.94 0.67 -2.96
N ILE A 3 9.97 2.01 -2.98
CA ILE A 3 9.50 2.91 -1.92
C ILE A 3 7.99 2.74 -1.66
N SER A 4 7.18 2.46 -2.68
CA SER A 4 5.73 2.25 -2.56
C SER A 4 5.32 0.90 -1.93
N THR A 5 6.15 -0.13 -2.04
CA THR A 5 5.80 -1.45 -1.47
C THR A 5 5.74 -1.45 0.06
N VAL A 6 6.53 -0.61 0.72
CA VAL A 6 6.54 -0.52 2.19
C VAL A 6 5.28 0.16 2.72
N GLU A 7 4.79 1.20 2.05
CA GLU A 7 3.54 1.87 2.41
C GLU A 7 2.36 0.91 2.35
N TYR A 8 2.26 0.09 1.29
CA TYR A 8 1.18 -0.89 1.18
C TYR A 8 1.22 -1.99 2.24
N ILE A 9 2.41 -2.41 2.66
CA ILE A 9 2.57 -3.36 3.77
C ILE A 9 2.03 -2.75 5.07
N ILE A 10 2.32 -1.49 5.33
CA ILE A 10 1.87 -0.75 6.50
C ILE A 10 0.36 -0.52 6.47
N ILE A 11 -0.20 -0.06 5.36
CA ILE A 11 -1.65 0.16 5.17
C ILE A 11 -2.44 -1.12 5.48
N TRP A 12 -2.02 -2.25 4.89
CA TRP A 12 -2.69 -3.54 5.11
C TRP A 12 -2.56 -4.01 6.56
N LEU A 13 -1.37 -3.89 7.16
CA LEU A 13 -1.15 -4.29 8.54
C LEU A 13 -2.05 -3.49 9.48
N SER A 14 -2.09 -2.17 9.31
CA SER A 14 -2.97 -1.28 10.07
C SER A 14 -4.46 -1.63 9.89
N TYR A 15 -4.91 -1.92 8.66
CA TYR A 15 -6.29 -2.38 8.41
C TYR A 15 -6.62 -3.70 9.12
N LYS A 16 -5.68 -4.64 9.17
CA LYS A 16 -5.86 -5.92 9.88
C LYS A 16 -5.87 -5.75 11.39
N LEU A 17 -5.04 -4.85 11.92
CA LEU A 17 -5.05 -4.50 13.33
C LEU A 17 -6.34 -3.78 13.71
N ASN A 18 -6.87 -2.89 12.87
CA ASN A 18 -8.14 -2.20 13.11
C ASN A 18 -9.36 -3.13 13.20
N GLN A 19 -9.29 -4.32 12.59
CA GLN A 19 -10.37 -5.33 12.65
C GLN A 19 -10.43 -6.11 13.96
N LYS A 20 -9.43 -5.98 14.83
CA LYS A 20 -9.34 -6.72 16.08
C LYS A 20 -9.08 -5.76 17.23
N THR A 21 -9.82 -5.92 18.31
CA THR A 21 -9.51 -5.25 19.56
C THR A 21 -8.33 -5.98 20.20
N TYR A 22 -7.15 -5.39 20.12
CA TYR A 22 -6.02 -5.76 20.95
C TYR A 22 -6.00 -4.78 22.11
N ASP A 23 -6.18 -5.27 23.34
CA ASP A 23 -6.06 -4.43 24.52
C ASP A 23 -4.68 -3.74 24.49
N GLU A 24 -4.67 -2.44 24.78
CA GLU A 24 -3.48 -1.56 24.84
C GLU A 24 -2.82 -1.14 23.50
N ILE A 25 -3.18 -1.72 22.34
CA ILE A 25 -2.60 -1.33 21.05
C ILE A 25 -3.47 -0.26 20.37
N LYS A 26 -3.07 1.02 20.48
CA LYS A 26 -3.86 2.14 19.93
C LYS A 26 -3.42 2.57 18.53
N ASN A 27 -2.19 2.24 18.14
CA ASN A 27 -1.61 2.60 16.86
C ASN A 27 -0.52 1.59 16.47
N LEU A 28 0.03 1.78 15.26
CA LEU A 28 1.02 0.85 14.71
C LEU A 28 2.36 0.88 15.47
N ASN A 29 2.70 2.00 16.12
CA ASN A 29 3.89 2.12 16.95
C ASN A 29 3.77 1.27 18.22
N ASP A 30 2.60 1.25 18.88
CA ASP A 30 2.35 0.39 20.04
C ASP A 30 2.52 -1.10 19.65
N PHE A 31 1.94 -1.49 18.51
CA PHE A 31 2.11 -2.85 17.97
C PHE A 31 3.58 -3.16 17.66
N TYR A 32 4.29 -2.22 17.03
CA TYR A 32 5.69 -2.39 16.68
C TYR A 32 6.58 -2.58 17.92
N GLU A 33 6.40 -1.74 18.93
CA GLU A 33 7.15 -1.81 20.18
C GLU A 33 6.87 -3.12 20.94
N ALA A 34 5.61 -3.51 21.04
CA ALA A 34 5.20 -4.73 21.76
C ALA A 34 5.61 -6.04 21.06
N HIS A 35 5.52 -6.10 19.72
CA HIS A 35 5.57 -7.39 19.01
C HIS A 35 6.65 -7.51 17.94
N ILE A 36 7.22 -6.41 17.44
CA ILE A 36 8.14 -6.44 16.30
C ILE A 36 9.58 -6.09 16.70
N LYS A 37 9.77 -5.03 17.49
CA LYS A 37 11.07 -4.42 17.76
C LYS A 37 12.15 -5.40 18.22
N ASN A 38 11.77 -6.33 19.11
CA ASN A 38 12.64 -7.31 19.74
C ASN A 38 12.40 -8.75 19.24
N ASN A 39 11.49 -8.95 18.30
CA ASN A 39 11.15 -10.28 17.83
C ASN A 39 12.21 -10.80 16.84
N THR A 40 12.88 -11.89 17.22
CA THR A 40 13.99 -12.48 16.46
C THR A 40 13.58 -12.95 15.06
N HIS A 41 12.32 -13.30 14.83
CA HIS A 41 11.82 -13.66 13.49
C HIS A 41 11.82 -12.46 12.54
N TYR A 42 11.47 -11.27 13.04
CA TYR A 42 11.42 -10.03 12.27
C TYR A 42 12.81 -9.42 12.08
N ILE A 43 13.71 -9.59 13.04
CA ILE A 43 15.11 -9.14 12.96
C ILE A 43 15.91 -10.02 11.98
N ASN A 44 15.78 -11.34 12.08
CA ASN A 44 16.63 -12.28 11.33
C ASN A 44 15.98 -12.80 10.03
N CYS A 45 14.83 -12.27 9.64
CA CYS A 45 14.04 -12.74 8.49
C CYS A 45 13.91 -14.27 8.46
N LYS A 46 13.02 -14.83 9.28
CA LYS A 46 12.73 -16.27 9.24
C LYS A 46 11.30 -16.52 8.77
N GLN A 47 11.13 -17.23 7.66
CA GLN A 47 9.84 -17.66 7.11
C GLN A 47 9.76 -19.19 7.18
N GLY A 48 8.89 -19.74 8.03
CA GLY A 48 8.76 -21.20 8.19
C GLY A 48 10.07 -21.90 8.59
N GLY A 49 10.95 -21.21 9.33
CA GLY A 49 12.29 -21.70 9.69
C GLY A 49 13.39 -21.44 8.65
N VAL A 50 13.02 -20.97 7.45
CA VAL A 50 13.96 -20.67 6.35
C VAL A 50 14.36 -19.19 6.37
N ASN A 51 15.61 -18.88 6.07
CA ASN A 51 16.08 -17.50 5.94
C ASN A 51 15.46 -16.84 4.70
N CYS A 52 14.75 -15.72 4.89
CA CYS A 52 14.12 -14.96 3.81
C CYS A 52 14.89 -13.70 3.37
N SER A 53 16.05 -13.41 3.98
CA SER A 53 16.81 -12.17 3.75
C SER A 53 17.18 -11.96 2.29
N ASP A 54 17.68 -13.00 1.61
CA ASP A 54 18.11 -12.87 0.22
C ASP A 54 16.92 -12.62 -0.73
N SER A 55 15.79 -13.26 -0.45
CA SER A 55 14.55 -13.04 -1.20
C SER A 55 14.03 -11.62 -0.99
N LEU A 56 13.94 -11.14 0.25
CA LEU A 56 13.51 -9.77 0.52
C LEU A 56 14.48 -8.75 -0.10
N LYS A 57 15.79 -8.98 0.02
CA LYS A 57 16.80 -8.06 -0.52
C LYS A 57 16.70 -7.98 -2.04
N LYS A 58 16.51 -9.11 -2.72
CA LYS A 58 16.33 -9.17 -4.17
C LYS A 58 15.05 -8.45 -4.63
N ASN A 59 13.95 -8.65 -3.91
CA ASN A 59 12.63 -8.22 -4.38
C ASN A 59 12.25 -6.77 -3.97
N ILE A 60 12.61 -6.35 -2.75
CA ILE A 60 12.25 -5.04 -2.19
C ILE A 60 13.45 -4.23 -1.68
N GLY A 61 14.66 -4.82 -1.62
CA GLY A 61 15.88 -4.11 -1.19
C GLY A 61 16.07 -4.04 0.32
N TYR A 62 15.37 -4.89 1.09
CA TYR A 62 15.47 -4.96 2.55
C TYR A 62 15.88 -6.36 2.99
N LYS A 63 16.70 -6.48 4.04
CA LYS A 63 17.22 -7.78 4.49
C LYS A 63 16.28 -8.49 5.47
N ASN A 64 15.38 -7.74 6.10
CA ASN A 64 14.46 -8.28 7.09
C ASN A 64 13.24 -7.37 7.25
N TYR A 65 12.22 -7.86 7.94
CA TYR A 65 10.96 -7.14 8.14
C TYR A 65 11.12 -5.89 9.02
N LYS A 66 12.07 -5.91 9.97
CA LYS A 66 12.37 -4.73 10.79
C LYS A 66 12.90 -3.57 9.95
N GLU A 67 13.76 -3.83 8.97
CA GLU A 67 14.26 -2.81 8.05
C GLU A 67 13.15 -2.24 7.14
N ILE A 68 12.18 -3.06 6.73
CA ILE A 68 11.00 -2.61 5.97
C ILE A 68 10.25 -1.56 6.78
N ILE A 69 9.86 -1.91 8.01
CA ILE A 69 9.05 -1.04 8.87
C ILE A 69 9.82 0.23 9.25
N ASN A 70 11.10 0.10 9.63
CA ASN A 70 11.96 1.25 9.95
C ASN A 70 12.14 2.20 8.76
N GLY A 71 12.12 1.68 7.53
CA GLY A 71 12.20 2.51 6.31
C GLY A 71 11.08 3.53 6.19
N ARG A 72 9.97 3.33 6.91
CA ARG A 72 8.81 4.23 6.95
C ARG A 72 8.34 4.47 8.38
N LYS A 73 9.29 4.65 9.30
CA LYS A 73 8.99 4.86 10.72
C LYS A 73 7.98 5.99 10.97
N GLY A 74 7.96 7.03 10.12
CA GLY A 74 6.98 8.11 10.19
C GLY A 74 5.52 7.64 10.09
N LEU A 75 5.25 6.55 9.37
CA LEU A 75 3.92 5.95 9.27
C LEU A 75 3.53 5.11 10.50
N LEU A 76 4.45 4.80 11.42
CA LEU A 76 4.12 4.02 12.62
C LEU A 76 3.20 4.78 13.60
N ASN A 77 3.33 6.10 13.64
CA ASN A 77 2.52 6.93 14.55
C ASN A 77 1.12 7.21 14.00
N THR A 78 0.78 6.64 12.85
CA THR A 78 -0.53 6.85 12.23
C THR A 78 -1.61 6.02 12.91
N ASN A 79 -2.82 6.58 12.99
CA ASN A 79 -3.97 5.92 13.58
C ASN A 79 -4.46 4.81 12.62
N PHE A 80 -4.79 3.65 13.18
CA PHE A 80 -5.36 2.53 12.46
C PHE A 80 -6.64 2.89 11.69
N GLU A 81 -7.44 3.83 12.22
CA GLU A 81 -8.65 4.32 11.55
C GLU A 81 -8.31 4.98 10.21
N TYR A 82 -7.41 5.96 10.19
CA TYR A 82 -7.01 6.64 8.95
C TYR A 82 -6.32 5.69 7.98
N MET A 83 -5.43 4.82 8.47
CA MET A 83 -4.80 3.80 7.65
C MET A 83 -5.82 2.81 7.04
N SER A 84 -6.92 2.54 7.74
CA SER A 84 -8.01 1.72 7.19
C SER A 84 -8.74 2.43 6.05
N LYS A 85 -8.97 3.76 6.15
CA LYS A 85 -9.51 4.55 5.04
C LYS A 85 -8.59 4.49 3.80
N PHE A 86 -7.27 4.54 4.01
CA PHE A 86 -6.30 4.33 2.91
C PHE A 86 -6.40 2.92 2.31
N TYR A 87 -6.64 1.90 3.14
CA TYR A 87 -6.85 0.53 2.64
C TYR A 87 -8.14 0.42 1.82
N ASP A 88 -9.21 1.10 2.23
CA ASP A 88 -10.49 1.13 1.51
C ASP A 88 -10.38 1.77 0.12
N ALA A 89 -9.47 2.74 -0.06
CA ALA A 89 -9.09 3.25 -1.38
C ALA A 89 -8.12 2.30 -2.12
N PHE A 90 -7.10 1.77 -1.45
CA PHE A 90 -6.10 0.90 -2.06
C PHE A 90 -6.69 -0.39 -2.66
N LYS A 91 -7.65 -1.01 -1.97
CA LYS A 91 -8.28 -2.27 -2.39
C LYS A 91 -8.95 -2.19 -3.78
N PRO A 92 -9.85 -1.23 -4.08
CA PRO A 92 -10.41 -1.10 -5.41
C PRO A 92 -9.34 -0.82 -6.48
N LEU A 93 -8.31 -0.01 -6.19
CA LEU A 93 -7.18 0.18 -7.13
C LEU A 93 -6.48 -1.14 -7.47
N CYS A 94 -6.21 -2.00 -6.47
CA CYS A 94 -5.68 -3.34 -6.71
C CYS A 94 -6.59 -4.21 -7.59
N ASN A 95 -7.90 -4.12 -7.38
CA ASN A 95 -8.87 -4.86 -8.18
C ASN A 95 -8.84 -4.41 -9.64
N VAL A 96 -8.66 -3.11 -9.93
CA VAL A 96 -8.47 -2.62 -11.30
C VAL A 96 -7.30 -3.33 -11.97
N TYR A 97 -6.11 -3.30 -11.35
CA TYR A 97 -4.93 -3.99 -11.88
C TYR A 97 -5.15 -5.49 -12.09
N THR A 98 -5.86 -6.14 -11.16
CA THR A 98 -6.13 -7.58 -11.22
C THR A 98 -7.07 -7.94 -12.37
N GLU A 99 -8.15 -7.18 -12.54
CA GLU A 99 -9.12 -7.40 -13.63
C GLU A 99 -8.49 -7.13 -14.99
N LEU A 100 -7.67 -6.07 -15.12
CA LEU A 100 -6.97 -5.75 -16.36
C LEU A 100 -5.93 -6.82 -16.73
N GLY A 101 -5.13 -7.29 -15.77
CA GLY A 101 -4.12 -8.32 -16.00
C GLY A 101 -4.68 -9.71 -16.30
N GLY A 102 -5.94 -9.98 -15.92
CA GLY A 102 -6.61 -11.25 -16.19
C GLY A 102 -7.36 -11.32 -17.52
N ARG A 103 -7.75 -10.17 -18.10
CA ARG A 103 -8.61 -10.12 -19.30
C ARG A 103 -8.07 -9.25 -20.44
N ASN A 104 -7.00 -8.50 -20.21
CA ASN A 104 -6.41 -7.54 -21.15
C ASN A 104 -7.44 -6.58 -21.80
N THR A 105 -8.54 -6.31 -21.09
CA THR A 105 -9.68 -5.50 -21.55
C THR A 105 -10.35 -4.83 -20.35
N ILE A 106 -10.94 -3.65 -20.55
CA ILE A 106 -11.80 -3.03 -19.53
C ILE A 106 -13.09 -3.85 -19.41
N SER A 107 -13.39 -4.27 -18.19
CA SER A 107 -14.68 -4.85 -17.80
C SER A 107 -15.52 -3.85 -17.00
N GLU A 108 -16.83 -4.12 -16.89
CA GLU A 108 -17.72 -3.37 -16.00
C GLU A 108 -17.18 -3.35 -14.56
N LYS A 109 -16.66 -4.50 -14.10
CA LYS A 109 -16.05 -4.64 -12.79
C LYS A 109 -14.79 -3.79 -12.62
N SER A 110 -13.91 -3.71 -13.61
CA SER A 110 -12.74 -2.81 -13.53
C SER A 110 -13.16 -1.34 -13.50
N LEU A 111 -14.22 -0.98 -14.23
CA LEU A 111 -14.74 0.39 -14.24
C LEU A 111 -15.38 0.76 -12.89
N GLU A 112 -16.16 -0.15 -12.31
CA GLU A 112 -16.75 0.02 -10.97
C GLU A 112 -15.67 0.17 -9.90
N ASN A 113 -14.64 -0.68 -9.93
CA ASN A 113 -13.51 -0.53 -8.99
C ASN A 113 -12.77 0.80 -9.19
N ALA A 114 -12.55 1.26 -10.43
CA ALA A 114 -11.92 2.55 -10.68
C ALA A 114 -12.76 3.72 -10.12
N LYS A 115 -14.09 3.69 -10.30
CA LYS A 115 -15.00 4.69 -9.72
C LYS A 115 -14.94 4.69 -8.19
N ASN A 116 -14.99 3.52 -7.57
CA ASN A 116 -14.91 3.38 -6.11
C ASN A 116 -13.56 3.90 -5.58
N PHE A 117 -12.46 3.66 -6.31
CA PHE A 117 -11.16 4.24 -5.96
C PHE A 117 -11.21 5.77 -5.99
N VAL A 118 -11.70 6.37 -7.08
CA VAL A 118 -11.75 7.84 -7.22
C VAL A 118 -12.58 8.49 -6.13
N GLU A 119 -13.75 7.91 -5.82
CA GLU A 119 -14.61 8.40 -4.75
C GLU A 119 -13.90 8.36 -3.39
N LYS A 120 -13.29 7.22 -3.04
CA LYS A 120 -12.53 7.08 -1.79
C LYS A 120 -11.29 7.95 -1.74
N TYR A 121 -10.60 8.14 -2.86
CA TYR A 121 -9.47 9.05 -2.96
C TYR A 121 -9.87 10.49 -2.69
N LYS A 122 -11.01 10.93 -3.24
CA LYS A 122 -11.56 12.26 -3.02
C LYS A 122 -11.88 12.48 -1.53
N GLU A 123 -12.56 11.53 -0.90
CA GLU A 123 -12.83 11.57 0.55
C GLU A 123 -11.54 11.71 1.38
N LEU A 124 -10.48 10.98 1.02
CA LEU A 124 -9.17 11.07 1.69
C LEU A 124 -8.49 12.43 1.46
N ASN A 125 -8.60 12.99 0.27
CA ASN A 125 -7.96 14.26 -0.09
C ASN A 125 -8.63 15.47 0.58
N GLU A 126 -9.94 15.40 0.81
CA GLU A 126 -10.72 16.45 1.49
C GLU A 126 -10.61 16.39 3.03
N ASP A 127 -10.14 15.28 3.60
CA ASP A 127 -9.93 15.13 5.04
C ASP A 127 -8.75 16.02 5.50
N SER A 128 -9.04 17.02 6.32
CA SER A 128 -8.07 18.03 6.78
C SER A 128 -6.94 17.46 7.63
N ILE A 129 -7.14 16.31 8.28
CA ILE A 129 -6.10 15.64 9.07
C ILE A 129 -5.14 14.91 8.13
N ILE A 130 -5.68 14.27 7.09
CA ILE A 130 -4.87 13.62 6.05
C ILE A 130 -4.08 14.67 5.24
N SER A 131 -4.72 15.78 4.86
CA SER A 131 -4.05 16.88 4.16
C SER A 131 -3.16 17.73 5.08
N GLY A 132 -3.25 17.61 6.40
CA GLY A 132 -2.37 18.28 7.35
C GLY A 132 -1.08 17.51 7.65
N ASP A 133 -1.11 16.17 7.60
CA ASP A 133 0.01 15.31 7.99
C ASP A 133 0.89 14.91 6.79
N SER A 134 2.19 15.15 6.91
CA SER A 134 3.17 14.83 5.85
C SER A 134 3.25 13.32 5.50
N SER A 135 3.03 12.44 6.47
CA SER A 135 3.08 11.00 6.28
C SER A 135 1.83 10.51 5.54
N TYR A 136 0.64 11.03 5.90
CA TYR A 136 -0.59 10.71 5.17
C TYR A 136 -0.58 11.26 3.74
N LYS A 137 -0.11 12.50 3.53
CA LYS A 137 0.10 13.07 2.19
C LYS A 137 0.98 12.19 1.31
N GLN A 138 2.03 11.63 1.88
CA GLN A 138 2.93 10.73 1.16
C GLN A 138 2.21 9.44 0.70
N VAL A 139 1.37 8.85 1.55
CA VAL A 139 0.55 7.69 1.17
C VAL A 139 -0.47 8.06 0.09
N LEU A 140 -1.14 9.19 0.24
CA LEU A 140 -2.11 9.70 -0.73
C LEU A 140 -1.47 9.92 -2.11
N SER A 141 -0.31 10.57 -2.15
CA SER A 141 0.49 10.79 -3.36
C SER A 141 0.87 9.47 -4.03
N THR A 142 1.22 8.45 -3.23
CA THR A 142 1.56 7.13 -3.74
C THR A 142 0.36 6.45 -4.43
N LEU A 143 -0.83 6.53 -3.82
CA LEU A 143 -2.06 6.01 -4.43
C LEU A 143 -2.43 6.72 -5.72
N LEU A 144 -2.34 8.06 -5.75
CA LEU A 144 -2.61 8.84 -6.96
C LEU A 144 -1.63 8.50 -8.07
N ASN A 145 -0.34 8.43 -7.75
CA ASN A 145 0.70 8.10 -8.71
C ASN A 145 0.49 6.69 -9.29
N ASP A 146 0.15 5.72 -8.45
CA ASP A 146 -0.14 4.36 -8.93
C ASP A 146 -1.43 4.31 -9.77
N TYR A 147 -2.45 5.11 -9.45
CA TYR A 147 -3.60 5.26 -10.35
C TYR A 147 -3.21 5.87 -11.70
N ASN A 148 -2.42 6.95 -11.72
CA ASN A 148 -1.95 7.58 -12.96
C ASN A 148 -1.08 6.64 -13.80
N ASN A 149 -0.33 5.74 -13.15
CA ASN A 149 0.46 4.70 -13.81
C ASN A 149 -0.39 3.58 -14.43
N LEU A 150 -1.72 3.58 -14.26
CA LEU A 150 -2.61 2.71 -15.04
C LEU A 150 -2.43 2.96 -16.54
N THR A 151 -2.22 4.21 -16.97
CA THR A 151 -1.95 4.53 -18.39
C THR A 151 -0.77 3.74 -18.92
N ILE A 152 0.37 3.79 -18.22
CA ILE A 152 1.59 3.08 -18.62
C ILE A 152 1.35 1.57 -18.66
N PHE A 153 0.62 1.04 -17.67
CA PHE A 153 0.26 -0.37 -17.64
C PHE A 153 -0.60 -0.75 -18.86
N CYS A 154 -1.60 0.07 -19.19
CA CYS A 154 -2.50 -0.18 -20.28
C CYS A 154 -1.79 -0.11 -21.65
N ASP A 155 -0.97 0.93 -21.87
CA ASP A 155 -0.16 1.08 -23.08
C ASP A 155 0.79 -0.12 -23.27
N SER A 156 1.48 -0.52 -22.20
CA SER A 156 2.42 -1.65 -22.23
C SER A 156 1.76 -2.99 -22.53
N ASN A 157 0.45 -3.11 -22.31
CA ASN A 157 -0.33 -4.33 -22.55
C ASN A 157 -1.32 -4.20 -23.72
N GLY A 158 -1.29 -3.09 -24.47
CA GLY A 158 -2.20 -2.84 -25.59
C GLY A 158 -3.68 -2.73 -25.18
N ILE A 159 -3.95 -2.26 -23.97
CA ILE A 159 -5.30 -2.09 -23.42
C ILE A 159 -5.72 -0.63 -23.60
N ASP A 160 -6.89 -0.37 -24.18
CA ASP A 160 -7.50 0.96 -24.15
C ASP A 160 -8.11 1.20 -22.77
N CYS A 161 -7.49 2.08 -21.97
CA CYS A 161 -7.93 2.43 -20.61
C CYS A 161 -8.63 3.80 -20.50
N ASN A 162 -8.98 4.43 -21.63
CA ASN A 162 -9.52 5.81 -21.64
C ASN A 162 -10.71 6.01 -20.69
N LYS A 163 -11.62 5.02 -20.59
CA LYS A 163 -12.80 5.08 -19.70
C LYS A 163 -12.46 5.08 -18.21
N ILE A 164 -11.33 4.52 -17.81
CA ILE A 164 -10.85 4.54 -16.43
C ILE A 164 -10.12 5.86 -16.17
N LEU A 165 -9.25 6.28 -17.08
CA LEU A 165 -8.43 7.48 -16.91
C LEU A 165 -9.28 8.76 -16.86
N SER A 166 -10.39 8.81 -17.61
CA SER A 166 -11.33 9.92 -17.58
C SER A 166 -12.09 10.09 -16.26
N LEU A 167 -11.94 9.18 -15.30
CA LEU A 167 -12.60 9.26 -14.00
C LEU A 167 -11.88 10.18 -13.02
N ILE A 168 -10.62 10.54 -13.25
CA ILE A 168 -9.94 11.53 -12.41
C ILE A 168 -10.60 12.89 -12.68
N PRO A 169 -11.09 13.59 -11.66
CA PRO A 169 -11.44 14.99 -11.83
C PRO A 169 -10.16 15.76 -12.13
N THR A 170 -10.00 16.21 -13.38
CA THR A 170 -9.09 17.33 -13.67
C THR A 170 -9.61 18.53 -12.90
N GLU A 171 -8.87 18.94 -11.87
CA GLU A 171 -8.92 20.23 -11.20
C GLU A 171 -10.32 20.80 -10.92
N THR A 172 -10.78 20.65 -9.69
CA THR A 172 -11.74 21.62 -9.16
C THR A 172 -10.93 22.88 -8.84
N GLU A 173 -11.36 23.99 -9.43
CA GLU A 173 -10.83 25.34 -9.30
C GLU A 173 -10.45 25.71 -7.86
N GLU A 174 -9.31 26.40 -7.71
CA GLU A 174 -8.87 27.12 -6.50
C GLU A 174 -8.81 26.33 -5.18
N SER A 175 -7.78 25.50 -5.00
CA SER A 175 -7.02 25.54 -3.75
C SER A 175 -5.58 25.16 -4.05
N ASP A 176 -4.63 25.89 -3.46
CA ASP A 176 -3.18 25.80 -3.65
C ASP A 176 -2.63 24.37 -3.49
N MET A 177 -2.82 23.54 -4.51
CA MET A 177 -2.16 22.25 -4.65
C MET A 177 -0.75 22.55 -5.12
N LEU A 178 0.17 22.64 -4.16
CA LEU A 178 1.60 22.69 -4.39
C LEU A 178 1.96 21.79 -5.58
N SER A 179 2.44 22.44 -6.64
CA SER A 179 2.81 21.83 -7.90
C SER A 179 3.70 20.62 -7.63
N SER A 180 3.16 19.43 -7.88
CA SER A 180 3.92 18.17 -7.84
C SER A 180 4.83 18.01 -9.07
N GLU A 181 5.01 19.08 -9.85
CA GLU A 181 5.87 19.13 -11.04
C GLU A 181 7.36 18.99 -10.73
N GLU A 182 7.81 19.18 -9.49
CA GLU A 182 9.26 19.27 -9.20
C GLU A 182 9.92 18.01 -8.61
N ILE A 183 9.22 16.87 -8.44
CA ILE A 183 9.83 15.63 -7.90
C ILE A 183 9.97 14.52 -8.96
N CYS A 184 9.49 14.74 -10.19
CA CYS A 184 9.25 13.66 -11.14
C CYS A 184 10.35 13.46 -12.20
N TYR A 185 11.61 13.29 -11.78
CA TYR A 185 12.64 12.70 -12.65
C TYR A 185 13.65 11.88 -11.86
N VAL A 186 13.22 10.76 -11.27
CA VAL A 186 14.18 9.72 -10.89
C VAL A 186 13.62 8.32 -11.11
N THR A 187 13.98 7.78 -12.28
CA THR A 187 14.11 6.35 -12.61
C THR A 187 12.81 5.56 -12.84
N PRO A 188 12.60 5.02 -14.06
CA PRO A 188 11.42 4.20 -14.37
C PRO A 188 11.44 2.90 -13.55
N PRO A 189 10.32 2.48 -12.93
CA PRO A 189 10.30 1.26 -12.14
C PRO A 189 10.17 0.06 -13.07
N SER A 190 11.28 -0.61 -13.38
CA SER A 190 11.31 -1.88 -14.13
C SER A 190 10.76 -3.11 -13.36
N LEU A 191 9.83 -2.89 -12.43
CA LEU A 191 9.06 -3.96 -11.79
C LEU A 191 7.58 -3.62 -11.98
N SER A 192 6.92 -4.31 -12.93
CA SER A 192 5.47 -4.18 -13.20
C SER A 192 4.71 -4.15 -11.87
N ILE A 193 3.77 -3.22 -11.73
CA ILE A 193 2.95 -3.04 -10.52
C ILE A 193 2.30 -4.37 -10.10
N VAL A 194 1.96 -5.23 -11.06
CA VAL A 194 1.50 -6.62 -10.81
C VAL A 194 2.53 -7.43 -10.03
N LYS A 195 3.82 -7.36 -10.37
CA LYS A 195 4.90 -8.00 -9.59
C LYS A 195 5.07 -7.37 -8.21
N LYS A 196 4.84 -6.06 -8.06
CA LYS A 196 4.83 -5.39 -6.74
C LYS A 196 3.66 -5.85 -5.87
N LEU A 197 2.47 -5.99 -6.46
CA LEU A 197 1.26 -6.46 -5.80
C LEU A 197 1.35 -7.94 -5.43
N ILE A 198 1.83 -8.80 -6.33
CA ILE A 198 2.11 -10.21 -6.03
C ILE A 198 3.11 -10.32 -4.89
N LEU A 199 4.17 -9.51 -4.90
CA LEU A 199 5.17 -9.49 -3.84
C LEU A 199 4.60 -9.01 -2.51
N ALA A 200 3.75 -7.99 -2.52
CA ALA A 200 3.01 -7.55 -1.34
C ALA A 200 2.09 -8.69 -0.83
N LEU A 201 1.36 -9.37 -1.72
CA LEU A 201 0.51 -10.53 -1.40
C LEU A 201 1.30 -11.72 -0.84
N LEU A 202 2.51 -11.98 -1.34
CA LEU A 202 3.41 -12.99 -0.78
C LEU A 202 3.94 -12.60 0.60
N ILE A 203 4.17 -11.32 0.85
CA ILE A 203 4.49 -10.83 2.19
C ILE A 203 3.25 -10.96 3.10
N PHE A 204 2.05 -10.71 2.59
CA PHE A 204 0.78 -10.80 3.32
C PHE A 204 0.40 -12.23 3.72
N SER A 205 0.61 -13.21 2.85
CA SER A 205 0.36 -14.63 3.18
C SER A 205 1.31 -15.12 4.28
N VAL A 206 2.54 -14.62 4.29
CA VAL A 206 3.56 -14.97 5.30
C VAL A 206 3.27 -14.30 6.64
N ILE A 207 2.95 -13.00 6.65
CA ILE A 207 2.56 -12.29 7.87
C ILE A 207 1.30 -12.93 8.47
N SER A 208 0.33 -13.37 7.65
CA SER A 208 -0.88 -14.06 8.11
C SER A 208 -0.60 -15.42 8.77
N ILE A 209 0.44 -16.16 8.36
CA ILE A 209 0.89 -17.38 9.04
C ILE A 209 1.45 -17.05 10.43
N PHE A 210 2.21 -15.96 10.56
CA PHE A 210 2.71 -15.50 11.85
C PHE A 210 1.58 -14.96 12.74
N PHE A 211 0.59 -14.26 12.18
CA PHE A 211 -0.63 -13.90 12.91
C PHE A 211 -1.43 -15.14 13.31
N GLY A 212 -1.51 -16.18 12.47
CA GLY A 212 -2.17 -17.44 12.81
C GLY A 212 -1.49 -18.18 13.97
N ILE A 213 -0.16 -18.26 13.95
CA ILE A 213 0.63 -18.83 15.05
C ILE A 213 0.53 -17.97 16.32
N PHE A 214 0.52 -16.64 16.18
CA PHE A 214 0.35 -15.72 17.29
C PHE A 214 -1.04 -15.83 17.93
N LEU A 215 -2.10 -15.95 17.12
CA LEU A 215 -3.49 -16.09 17.59
C LEU A 215 -3.80 -17.47 18.18
N LEU A 216 -3.11 -18.52 17.73
CA LEU A 216 -3.17 -19.86 18.34
C LEU A 216 -2.41 -19.93 19.68
N SER A 217 -1.44 -19.04 19.90
CA SER A 217 -0.66 -18.95 21.14
C SER A 217 -1.34 -18.13 22.23
N THR A 218 -2.43 -17.43 21.93
CA THR A 218 -3.14 -16.54 22.85
C THR A 218 -4.53 -17.06 23.26
N ASN A 219 -4.85 -18.33 22.97
CA ASN A 219 -6.05 -19.02 23.46
C ASN A 219 -5.67 -20.19 24.37
#